data_AF-A0A034WU27-F1
#
_entry.id   AF-A0A034WU27-F1
#
_cell.length_a   1.000
_cell.length_b   1.000
_cell.length_c   1.000
_cell.angle_alpha   90.00
_cell.angle_beta   90.00
_cell.angle_gamma   90.00
#
_symmetry.space_group_name_H-M   'P 1'
#
loop_
_entity.id
_entity.type
_entity.pdbx_description
1 polymer ?
#
loop_
_entity_poly.entity_id
_entity_poly.type
_entity_poly.pdbx_seq_one_letter_code
_entity_poly.pdbx_strand_id
1 'polypeptide(L)'
;MATKSCIDFTIGARPLERYMPKNRNTFKYKVWRIVVSTPFEYFIMMLIVFNTLLLMMKYHNQGEMYEKSLKYINMGFTGMFSVETVLKIIGFGVKNFFKDPWNIFDLITVVGSIVDALWMEFGSSSINVGFLRLFRAARLIKLLRQGYMIRILL
;
A
#
# COMPACT_ATOMS: atom_id res chain seq x y z
N MET A 1 36.09 -1.47 20.79
CA MET A 1 34.73 -0.89 20.67
C MET A 1 33.95 -1.48 19.50
N ALA A 2 34.56 -1.63 18.31
CA ALA A 2 33.91 -2.25 17.13
C ALA A 2 33.41 -3.70 17.33
N THR A 3 34.14 -4.53 18.06
CA THR A 3 33.79 -5.94 18.29
C THR A 3 32.49 -6.14 19.08
N LYS A 4 32.23 -5.31 20.10
CA LYS A 4 30.97 -5.36 20.86
C LYS A 4 29.76 -4.99 19.99
N SER A 5 29.92 -4.00 19.11
CA SER A 5 28.83 -3.56 18.22
C SER A 5 28.48 -4.61 17.16
N CYS A 6 29.46 -5.34 16.62
CA CYS A 6 29.19 -6.48 15.73
C CYS A 6 28.48 -7.63 16.45
N ILE A 7 28.82 -7.88 17.71
CA ILE A 7 28.18 -8.94 18.52
C ILE A 7 26.72 -8.58 18.80
N ASP A 8 26.43 -7.34 19.21
CA ASP A 8 25.05 -6.87 19.44
C ASP A 8 24.21 -6.86 18.15
N PHE A 9 24.80 -6.46 17.02
CA PHE A 9 24.10 -6.52 15.73
C PHE A 9 23.75 -7.96 15.34
N THR A 10 24.67 -8.91 15.58
CA THR A 10 24.45 -10.32 15.25
C THR A 10 23.40 -10.96 16.17
N ILE A 11 23.38 -10.57 17.45
CA ILE A 11 22.39 -11.04 18.43
C ILE A 11 21.00 -10.43 18.17
N GLY A 12 20.93 -9.18 17.71
CA GLY A 12 19.69 -8.47 17.41
C GLY A 12 19.11 -8.72 16.01
N ALA A 13 19.90 -9.27 15.09
CA ALA A 13 19.49 -9.51 13.71
C ALA A 13 18.43 -10.61 13.63
N ARG A 14 17.15 -10.21 13.60
CA ARG A 14 16.06 -11.13 13.26
C ARG A 14 16.06 -11.34 11.74
N PRO A 15 16.09 -12.61 11.25
CA PRO A 15 15.99 -12.87 9.83
C PRO A 15 14.66 -12.31 9.29
N LEU A 16 14.74 -11.58 8.18
CA LEU A 16 13.54 -11.16 7.45
C LEU A 16 12.89 -12.42 6.87
N GLU A 17 11.79 -12.89 7.45
CA GLU A 17 11.01 -14.04 6.95
C GLU A 17 10.37 -13.68 5.59
N ARG A 18 11.15 -13.78 4.50
CA ARG A 18 10.63 -13.64 3.13
C ARG A 18 10.11 -15.00 2.69
N TYR A 19 8.81 -15.21 2.82
CA TYR A 19 8.15 -16.47 2.45
C TYR A 19 8.36 -16.81 0.97
N MET A 20 8.93 -17.98 0.69
CA MET A 20 9.10 -18.53 -0.66
C MET A 20 8.07 -19.67 -0.88
N PRO A 21 7.18 -19.57 -1.88
CA PRO A 21 6.20 -20.62 -2.16
C PRO A 21 6.90 -21.92 -2.58
N LYS A 22 6.48 -23.02 -1.96
CA LYS A 22 7.12 -24.36 -2.05
C LYS A 22 7.06 -25.00 -3.46
N ASN A 23 6.07 -24.63 -4.28
CA ASN A 23 5.85 -25.20 -5.62
C ASN A 23 6.13 -24.18 -6.73
N ARG A 24 7.20 -24.40 -7.51
CA ARG A 24 7.65 -23.49 -8.60
C ARG A 24 6.77 -23.50 -9.86
N ASN A 25 5.96 -24.54 -10.09
CA ASN A 25 5.20 -24.72 -11.33
C ASN A 25 3.77 -24.16 -11.34
N THR A 26 3.28 -23.62 -10.22
CA THR A 26 1.89 -23.11 -10.16
C THR A 26 1.82 -21.65 -10.57
N PHE A 27 0.65 -21.21 -11.10
CA PHE A 27 0.31 -19.80 -11.31
C PHE A 27 0.66 -18.91 -10.11
N LYS A 28 0.51 -19.45 -8.90
CA LYS A 28 0.92 -18.85 -7.62
C LYS A 28 2.40 -18.42 -7.58
N TYR A 29 3.34 -19.20 -8.13
CA TYR A 29 4.76 -18.85 -8.18
C TYR A 29 5.03 -17.70 -9.15
N LYS A 30 4.35 -17.65 -10.30
CA LYS A 30 4.45 -16.52 -11.23
C LYS A 30 3.92 -15.22 -10.59
N VAL A 31 2.75 -15.28 -9.97
CA VAL A 31 2.16 -14.14 -9.25
C VAL A 31 3.05 -13.69 -8.09
N TRP A 32 3.55 -14.63 -7.29
CA TRP A 32 4.49 -14.32 -6.21
C TRP A 32 5.77 -13.66 -6.72
N ARG A 33 6.34 -14.14 -7.84
CA ARG A 33 7.55 -13.57 -8.43
C ARG A 33 7.34 -12.13 -8.91
N ILE A 34 6.16 -11.83 -9.46
CA ILE A 34 5.78 -10.47 -9.88
C ILE A 34 5.62 -9.57 -8.66
N VAL A 35 4.88 -10.03 -7.65
CA VAL A 35 4.59 -9.25 -6.44
C VAL A 35 5.84 -8.95 -5.61
N VAL A 36 6.77 -9.91 -5.53
CA VAL A 36 8.04 -9.77 -4.78
C VAL A 36 9.08 -8.98 -5.58
N SER A 37 8.83 -8.70 -6.85
CA SER A 37 9.79 -7.96 -7.66
C SER A 37 9.91 -6.51 -7.18
N THR A 38 11.15 -6.07 -6.97
CA THR A 38 11.49 -4.67 -6.70
C THR A 38 10.85 -3.68 -7.68
N PRO A 39 10.83 -3.90 -9.01
CA PRO A 39 10.17 -2.95 -9.93
C PRO A 39 8.67 -2.82 -9.69
N PHE A 40 7.97 -3.90 -9.31
CA PHE A 40 6.54 -3.81 -8.97
C PHE A 40 6.33 -2.99 -7.70
N GLU A 41 7.19 -3.17 -6.69
CA GLU A 41 7.15 -2.36 -5.46
C GLU A 41 7.39 -0.86 -5.73
N TYR A 42 8.32 -0.50 -6.62
CA TYR A 42 8.55 0.89 -7.05
C TYR A 42 7.38 1.45 -7.88
N PHE A 43 6.77 0.63 -8.73
CA PHE A 43 5.59 1.04 -9.51
C PHE A 43 4.43 1.48 -8.61
N ILE A 44 4.12 0.68 -7.59
CA ILE A 44 3.10 1.04 -6.59
C ILE A 44 3.47 2.33 -5.85
N MET A 45 4.73 2.48 -5.47
CA MET A 45 5.23 3.68 -4.79
C MET A 45 5.00 4.93 -5.65
N MET A 46 5.35 4.86 -6.93
CA MET A 46 5.14 5.95 -7.90
C MET A 46 3.65 6.29 -8.04
N LEU A 47 2.77 5.28 -8.07
CA LEU A 47 1.32 5.52 -8.13
C LEU A 47 0.80 6.24 -6.88
N ILE A 48 1.34 5.95 -5.69
CA ILE A 48 0.95 6.63 -4.44
C ILE A 48 1.34 8.10 -4.52
N VAL A 49 2.60 8.38 -4.90
CA VAL A 49 3.10 9.75 -5.06
C VAL A 49 2.26 10.52 -6.07
N PHE A 50 2.01 9.92 -7.24
CA PHE A 50 1.21 10.57 -8.28
C PHE A 50 -0.23 10.83 -7.84
N ASN A 51 -0.86 9.88 -7.14
CA ASN A 51 -2.18 10.08 -6.56
C ASN A 51 -2.20 11.25 -5.56
N THR A 52 -1.17 11.38 -4.73
CA THR A 52 -1.07 12.49 -3.76
C THR A 52 -0.82 13.83 -4.42
N LEU A 53 -0.03 13.89 -5.49
CA LEU A 53 0.17 15.12 -6.27
C LEU A 53 -1.14 15.59 -6.91
N LEU A 54 -1.92 14.67 -7.48
CA LEU A 54 -3.24 14.99 -8.03
C LEU A 54 -4.20 15.55 -6.98
N LEU A 55 -4.14 15.03 -5.75
CA LEU A 55 -4.92 15.55 -4.62
C LEU A 55 -4.44 16.94 -4.18
N MET A 56 -3.13 17.21 -4.21
CA MET A 56 -2.56 18.53 -3.89
C MET A 56 -2.88 19.58 -4.94
N MET A 57 -3.02 19.20 -6.21
CA MET A 57 -3.45 20.10 -7.30
C MET A 57 -4.94 20.45 -7.24
N LYS A 58 -5.71 19.91 -6.27
CA LYS A 58 -7.12 20.27 -6.06
C LYS A 58 -7.20 21.70 -5.50
N TYR A 59 -7.72 22.64 -6.29
CA TYR A 59 -7.87 24.04 -5.88
C TYR A 59 -9.32 24.39 -5.51
N HIS A 60 -9.51 25.37 -4.62
CA HIS A 60 -10.84 25.84 -4.24
C HIS A 60 -11.45 26.64 -5.41
N ASN A 61 -12.71 26.36 -5.79
CA ASN A 61 -13.41 26.93 -6.95
C ASN A 61 -13.09 26.31 -8.33
N GLN A 62 -12.93 24.98 -8.36
CA GLN A 62 -12.74 24.23 -9.61
C GLN A 62 -14.06 23.93 -10.32
N GLY A 63 -14.07 23.95 -11.66
CA GLY A 63 -15.27 23.64 -12.43
C GLY A 63 -15.75 22.20 -12.20
N GLU A 64 -17.05 21.96 -12.26
CA GLU A 64 -17.66 20.65 -11.97
C GLU A 64 -17.09 19.50 -12.83
N MET A 65 -16.73 19.79 -14.08
CA MET A 65 -16.06 18.85 -14.99
C MET A 65 -14.70 18.38 -14.46
N TYR A 66 -13.92 19.29 -13.87
CA TYR A 66 -12.60 18.99 -13.34
C TYR A 66 -12.69 18.15 -12.05
N GLU A 67 -13.65 18.49 -11.17
CA GLU A 67 -13.89 17.71 -9.96
C GLU A 67 -14.34 16.28 -10.27
N LYS A 68 -15.26 16.09 -11.22
CA LYS A 68 -15.68 14.75 -11.67
C LYS A 68 -14.51 13.97 -12.25
N SER A 69 -13.68 14.59 -13.08
CA SER A 69 -12.49 13.96 -13.66
C SER A 69 -11.50 13.49 -12.58
N LEU A 70 -11.20 14.36 -11.60
CA LEU A 70 -10.38 14.01 -10.44
C LEU A 70 -10.98 12.86 -9.62
N LYS A 71 -12.31 12.80 -9.47
CA LYS A 71 -12.99 11.70 -8.77
C LYS A 71 -12.78 10.37 -9.51
N TYR A 72 -12.97 10.33 -10.83
CA TYR A 72 -12.75 9.12 -11.64
C TYR A 72 -11.29 8.65 -11.59
N ILE A 73 -10.35 9.58 -11.70
CA ILE A 73 -8.91 9.26 -11.63
C ILE A 73 -8.56 8.68 -10.24
N ASN A 74 -9.04 9.28 -9.16
CA ASN A 74 -8.85 8.76 -7.80
C ASN A 74 -9.49 7.38 -7.58
N MET A 75 -10.65 7.14 -8.19
CA MET A 75 -11.30 5.82 -8.22
C MET A 75 -10.40 4.80 -8.93
N GLY A 76 -9.83 5.16 -10.08
CA GLY A 76 -8.89 4.33 -10.84
C GLY A 76 -7.65 3.94 -10.02
N PHE A 77 -7.01 4.89 -9.35
CA PHE A 77 -5.88 4.59 -8.45
C PHE A 77 -6.27 3.64 -7.33
N THR A 78 -7.43 3.86 -6.71
CA THR A 78 -7.94 2.98 -5.65
C THR A 78 -8.17 1.55 -6.15
N GLY A 79 -8.70 1.39 -7.36
CA GLY A 79 -8.81 0.07 -8.01
C GLY A 79 -7.45 -0.57 -8.29
N MET A 80 -6.45 0.21 -8.69
CA MET A 80 -5.11 -0.33 -8.94
C MET A 80 -4.43 -0.84 -7.66
N PHE A 81 -4.58 -0.12 -6.55
CA PHE A 81 -4.11 -0.56 -5.24
C PHE A 81 -4.88 -1.76 -4.69
N SER A 82 -6.18 -1.87 -4.98
CA SER A 82 -6.93 -3.05 -4.56
C SER A 82 -6.44 -4.31 -5.29
N VAL A 83 -6.17 -4.21 -6.59
CA VAL A 83 -5.59 -5.30 -7.39
C VAL A 83 -4.20 -5.69 -6.88
N GLU A 84 -3.34 -4.72 -6.54
CA GLU A 84 -2.04 -4.97 -5.90
C GLU A 84 -2.18 -5.84 -4.64
N THR A 85 -3.05 -5.45 -3.72
CA THR A 85 -3.23 -6.16 -2.45
C THR A 85 -3.83 -7.55 -2.67
N VAL A 86 -4.76 -7.72 -3.60
CA VAL A 86 -5.28 -9.04 -4.00
C VAL A 86 -4.17 -9.92 -4.58
N LEU A 87 -3.33 -9.38 -5.46
CA LEU A 87 -2.17 -10.09 -6.00
C LEU A 87 -1.20 -10.51 -4.88
N LYS A 88 -0.97 -9.65 -3.87
CA LYS A 88 -0.18 -10.00 -2.68
C LYS A 88 -0.78 -11.14 -1.87
N ILE A 89 -2.10 -11.11 -1.63
CA ILE A 89 -2.80 -12.17 -0.90
C ILE A 89 -2.67 -13.51 -1.65
N ILE A 90 -2.82 -13.50 -2.97
CA ILE A 90 -2.67 -14.71 -3.81
C ILE A 90 -1.21 -15.20 -3.80
N GLY A 91 -0.24 -14.29 -3.93
CA GLY A 91 1.19 -14.60 -3.98
C GLY A 91 1.73 -15.18 -2.66
N PHE A 92 1.50 -14.49 -1.54
CA PHE A 92 1.97 -14.93 -0.22
C PHE A 92 1.06 -15.99 0.42
N GLY A 93 -0.22 -16.03 0.05
CA GLY A 93 -1.24 -16.86 0.69
C GLY A 93 -1.74 -16.25 2.02
N VAL A 94 -3.00 -16.53 2.35
CA VAL A 94 -3.71 -15.93 3.50
C VAL A 94 -2.94 -16.09 4.82
N LYS A 95 -2.45 -17.29 5.15
CA LYS A 95 -1.73 -17.53 6.43
C LYS A 95 -0.47 -16.69 6.60
N ASN A 96 0.29 -16.44 5.52
CA ASN A 96 1.52 -15.65 5.61
C ASN A 96 1.23 -14.15 5.52
N PHE A 97 0.19 -13.78 4.77
CA PHE A 97 -0.24 -12.39 4.64
C PHE A 97 -0.60 -11.77 6.00
N PHE A 98 -1.29 -12.52 6.87
CA PHE A 98 -1.67 -12.05 8.22
C PHE A 98 -0.54 -12.08 9.26
N LYS A 99 0.62 -12.67 8.96
CA LYS A 99 1.78 -12.59 9.89
C LYS A 99 2.49 -11.25 9.81
N ASP A 100 2.48 -10.62 8.64
CA ASP A 100 3.14 -9.34 8.41
C ASP A 100 2.18 -8.18 8.75
N PRO A 101 2.44 -7.38 9.79
CA PRO A 101 1.57 -6.26 10.15
C PRO A 101 1.46 -5.21 9.03
N TRP A 102 2.49 -5.08 8.20
CA TRP A 102 2.50 -4.19 7.04
C TRP A 102 1.54 -4.64 5.93
N ASN A 103 1.37 -5.94 5.73
CA ASN A 103 0.43 -6.48 4.76
C ASN A 103 -1.01 -6.35 5.29
N ILE A 104 -1.22 -6.57 6.59
CA ILE A 104 -2.52 -6.28 7.24
C ILE A 104 -2.89 -4.80 7.09
N PHE A 105 -1.95 -3.89 7.34
CA PHE A 105 -2.17 -2.46 7.15
C PHE A 105 -2.59 -2.14 5.72
N ASP A 106 -1.90 -2.72 4.72
CA ASP A 106 -2.25 -2.62 3.29
C ASP A 106 -3.69 -3.07 3.01
N LEU A 107 -4.11 -4.19 3.60
CA LEU A 107 -5.49 -4.69 3.47
C LEU A 107 -6.51 -3.74 4.10
N ILE A 108 -6.22 -3.19 5.27
CA ILE A 108 -7.11 -2.22 5.94
C ILE A 108 -7.29 -0.95 5.10
N THR A 109 -6.21 -0.40 4.52
CA THR A 109 -6.32 0.79 3.65
C THR A 109 -7.13 0.50 2.39
N VAL A 110 -6.95 -0.66 1.76
CA VAL A 110 -7.75 -1.06 0.60
C VAL A 110 -9.23 -1.23 0.96
N VAL A 111 -9.54 -1.97 2.03
CA VAL A 111 -10.92 -2.17 2.48
C VAL A 111 -11.59 -0.84 2.84
N GLY A 112 -10.90 0.02 3.60
CA GLY A 112 -11.40 1.36 3.93
C GLY A 112 -11.67 2.22 2.69
N SER A 113 -10.85 2.07 1.65
CA SER A 113 -11.03 2.80 0.39
C SER A 113 -12.17 2.25 -0.49
N ILE A 114 -12.45 0.94 -0.41
CA ILE A 114 -13.60 0.33 -1.11
C ILE A 114 -14.90 0.73 -0.42
N VAL A 115 -14.93 0.68 0.91
CA VAL A 115 -16.07 1.15 1.70
C VAL A 115 -16.33 2.63 1.45
N ASP A 116 -15.28 3.46 1.39
CA ASP A 116 -15.38 4.87 0.98
C ASP A 116 -16.06 5.04 -0.39
N ALA A 117 -15.56 4.32 -1.40
CA ALA A 117 -16.09 4.40 -2.75
C ALA A 117 -17.56 3.96 -2.84
N LEU A 118 -17.93 2.85 -2.19
CA LEU A 118 -19.31 2.36 -2.13
C LEU A 118 -20.21 3.32 -1.37
N TRP A 119 -19.73 3.91 -0.27
CA TRP A 119 -20.50 4.86 0.52
C TRP A 119 -20.72 6.19 -0.22
N MET A 120 -19.76 6.65 -1.02
CA MET A 120 -19.95 7.82 -1.89
C MET A 120 -21.01 7.62 -2.97
N GLU A 121 -21.28 6.37 -3.38
CA GLU A 121 -22.27 6.02 -4.41
C GLU A 121 -23.67 5.75 -3.81
N PHE A 122 -23.74 5.07 -2.65
CA PHE A 122 -25.01 4.59 -2.06
C PHE A 122 -25.42 5.29 -0.75
N GLY A 123 -24.49 5.94 -0.05
CA GLY A 123 -24.71 6.45 1.29
C GLY A 123 -25.21 7.90 1.31
N SER A 124 -26.42 8.10 1.84
CA SER A 124 -26.97 9.42 2.16
C SER A 124 -26.06 10.16 3.15
N SER A 125 -25.15 11.00 2.64
CA SER A 125 -24.48 12.20 3.20
C SER A 125 -23.93 12.22 4.65
N SER A 126 -23.98 11.14 5.43
CA SER A 126 -23.76 11.21 6.90
C SER A 126 -22.36 10.79 7.39
N ILE A 127 -21.49 10.27 6.53
CA ILE A 127 -20.09 10.01 6.93
C ILE A 127 -19.25 11.25 6.64
N ASN A 128 -18.56 11.72 7.69
CA ASN A 128 -17.58 12.79 7.61
C ASN A 128 -16.59 12.51 6.47
N VAL A 129 -16.69 13.27 5.38
CA VAL A 129 -15.77 13.24 4.22
C VAL A 129 -14.30 13.42 4.66
N GLY A 130 -14.06 13.96 5.86
CA GLY A 130 -12.75 14.02 6.49
C GLY A 130 -12.15 12.64 6.81
N PHE A 131 -12.93 11.70 7.36
CA PHE A 131 -12.44 10.37 7.73
C PHE A 131 -12.02 9.54 6.51
N LEU A 132 -12.74 9.71 5.41
CA LEU A 132 -12.48 9.03 4.14
C LEU A 132 -11.17 9.50 3.49
N ARG A 133 -10.82 10.78 3.67
CA ARG A 133 -9.52 11.32 3.26
C ARG A 133 -8.36 10.76 4.07
N LEU A 134 -8.57 10.38 5.33
CA LEU A 134 -7.53 9.75 6.14
C LEU A 134 -7.08 8.40 5.56
N PHE A 135 -7.99 7.55 5.06
CA PHE A 135 -7.59 6.27 4.46
C PHE A 135 -6.73 6.42 3.20
N ARG A 136 -6.95 7.50 2.45
CA ARG A 136 -6.11 7.85 1.30
C ARG A 136 -4.75 8.35 1.76
N ALA A 137 -4.71 9.24 2.75
CA ALA A 137 -3.47 9.73 3.36
C ALA A 137 -2.67 8.60 4.05
N ALA A 138 -3.35 7.60 4.61
CA ALA A 138 -2.73 6.43 5.22
C ALA A 138 -1.85 5.64 4.23
N ARG A 139 -2.09 5.74 2.92
CA ARG A 139 -1.23 5.12 1.90
C ARG A 139 0.17 5.73 1.86
N LEU A 140 0.36 7.00 2.27
CA LEU A 140 1.69 7.62 2.40
C LEU A 140 2.57 6.89 3.42
N ILE A 141 1.97 6.21 4.40
CA ILE A 141 2.71 5.39 5.37
C ILE A 141 3.44 4.23 4.69
N LYS A 142 2.97 3.77 3.51
CA LYS A 142 3.71 2.78 2.70
C LYS A 142 5.08 3.31 2.25
N LEU A 143 5.23 4.61 2.01
CA LEU A 143 6.52 5.23 1.63
C LEU A 143 7.53 5.13 2.78
N LEU A 144 7.07 5.33 4.02
CA LEU A 144 7.91 5.21 5.21
C LEU A 144 8.45 3.79 5.41
N ARG A 145 7.71 2.77 4.96
CA ARG A 145 8.17 1.37 4.99
C ARG A 145 9.35 1.13 4.05
N GLN A 146 9.36 1.75 2.87
CA GLN A 146 10.43 1.58 1.86
C GLN A 146 11.63 2.49 2.12
N GLY A 147 11.45 3.59 2.85
CA GLY A 147 12.51 4.44 3.37
C GLY A 147 13.34 3.76 4.47
N TYR A 148 13.90 2.57 4.21
CA TYR A 148 14.90 1.92 5.07
C TYR A 148 16.11 2.83 5.35
N MET A 149 16.34 3.85 4.51
CA MET A 149 17.37 4.87 4.73
C MET A 149 17.05 5.81 5.91
N ILE A 150 15.77 6.08 6.20
CA ILE A 150 15.36 6.93 7.34
C ILE A 150 15.54 6.17 8.67
N ARG A 151 15.34 4.84 8.65
CA ARG A 151 15.50 3.95 9.82
C ARG A 151 16.96 3.64 10.19
N ILE A 152 17.90 4.01 9.33
CA ILE A 152 19.36 3.90 9.57
C ILE A 152 19.93 5.22 10.13
N LEU A 153 19.23 6.33 9.95
CA LEU A 153 19.64 7.68 10.40
C LEU A 153 18.97 8.11 11.73
N LEU A 154 18.03 7.34 12.27
CA LEU A 154 17.25 7.62 13.47
C LEU A 154 17.29 6.42 14.41
#